data_AF-A0A258KYE6-F1
#
_entry.id   AF-A0A258KYE6-F1
#
_cell.length_a   1.000
_cell.length_b   1.000
_cell.length_c   1.000
_cell.angle_alpha   90.00
_cell.angle_beta   90.00
_cell.angle_gamma   90.00
#
_symmetry.space_group_name_H-M   'P 1'
#
loop_
_entity.id
_entity.type
_entity.pdbx_description
1 polymer ?
#
loop_
_entity_poly.entity_id
_entity_poly.type
_entity_poly.pdbx_seq_one_letter_code
_entity_poly.pdbx_strand_id
1 'polypeptide(L)'
;MENSNMTLILRAAAAALVVAASTTAASADCTREVLQSFTRQSNTDMVRKEMNLIGETGPFTMTIDYVKPDRMRQVVKTLIAPDKPTETILVGTDAWSRTGTDAWQKLDKSTTDQIVSFFKSTFAETPANVGSFECLGAETIEGQKVRAFKGLDEPKQKTPEQIEAEKKGEKPAEAPKNEAVRVVYLDVGTGLPARIIFAREGMLDKPIFKEVYSYPTDIKIEKPAG
;
A
#
# COMPACT_ATOMS: atom_id res chain seq x y z
N MET A 1 -1.01 -6.31 87.57
CA MET A 1 -1.76 -5.73 86.44
C MET A 1 -0.78 -4.97 85.59
N GLU A 2 -0.90 -5.18 84.30
CA GLU A 2 -0.26 -4.52 83.15
C GLU A 2 1.17 -4.93 82.76
N ASN A 3 1.26 -5.35 81.50
CA ASN A 3 2.36 -6.01 80.80
C ASN A 3 3.22 -5.00 80.02
N SER A 4 4.50 -5.35 79.88
CA SER A 4 5.49 -4.73 79.00
C SER A 4 5.22 -4.88 77.50
N ASN A 5 5.94 -4.02 76.76
CA ASN A 5 6.45 -4.16 75.39
C ASN A 5 5.71 -3.42 74.28
N MET A 6 6.23 -2.23 73.94
CA MET A 6 6.01 -1.56 72.66
C MET A 6 7.26 -1.71 71.78
N THR A 7 7.13 -2.61 70.80
CA THR A 7 8.10 -2.95 69.77
C THR A 7 8.33 -1.76 68.81
N LEU A 8 9.59 -1.34 68.66
CA LEU A 8 10.02 -0.32 67.70
C LEU A 8 10.20 -0.97 66.31
N ILE A 9 9.35 -0.61 65.36
CA ILE A 9 9.35 -1.12 63.99
C ILE A 9 10.34 -0.32 63.13
N LEU A 10 11.28 -1.04 62.49
CA LEU A 10 12.19 -0.55 61.46
C LEU A 10 11.42 0.00 60.24
N ARG A 11 11.78 1.20 59.77
CA ARG A 11 11.34 1.75 58.48
C ARG A 11 12.29 1.28 57.37
N ALA A 12 11.83 0.37 56.52
CA ALA A 12 12.50 0.02 55.27
C ALA A 12 12.13 1.04 54.18
N ALA A 13 13.15 1.56 53.49
CA ALA A 13 12.99 2.45 52.34
C ALA A 13 12.52 1.65 51.12
N ALA A 14 11.37 2.03 50.54
CA ALA A 14 10.89 1.49 49.28
C ALA A 14 11.53 2.26 48.12
N ALA A 15 12.43 1.62 47.39
CA ALA A 15 12.92 2.09 46.10
C ALA A 15 11.83 1.87 45.04
N ALA A 16 11.34 2.94 44.44
CA ALA A 16 10.39 2.87 43.34
C ALA A 16 11.11 2.39 42.06
N LEU A 17 10.73 1.19 41.60
CA LEU A 17 11.12 0.65 40.29
C LEU A 17 10.34 1.40 39.20
N VAL A 18 11.02 2.22 38.40
CA VAL A 18 10.43 2.78 37.17
C VAL A 18 10.47 1.69 36.10
N VAL A 19 9.32 1.07 35.84
CA VAL A 19 9.15 0.15 34.71
C VAL A 19 9.00 0.99 33.44
N ALA A 20 10.08 1.10 32.67
CA ALA A 20 10.03 1.55 31.29
C ALA A 20 9.48 0.39 30.42
N ALA A 21 8.17 0.38 30.20
CA ALA A 21 7.54 -0.53 29.24
C ALA A 21 6.49 0.23 28.46
N SER A 22 6.68 0.39 27.14
CA SER A 22 5.66 0.26 26.08
C SER A 22 6.01 1.02 24.79
N THR A 23 6.80 0.41 23.91
CA THR A 23 6.86 0.81 22.48
C THR A 23 6.46 -0.31 21.52
N THR A 24 6.24 -1.54 22.00
CA THR A 24 5.92 -2.70 21.15
C THR A 24 4.42 -2.88 20.87
N ALA A 25 3.53 -2.45 21.77
CA ALA A 25 2.08 -2.62 21.59
C ALA A 25 1.52 -1.76 20.46
N ALA A 26 1.97 -0.51 20.35
CA ALA A 26 1.47 0.43 19.35
C ALA A 26 1.71 -0.08 17.91
N SER A 27 2.92 -0.56 17.59
CA SER A 27 3.24 -1.04 16.23
C SER A 27 2.41 -2.26 15.79
N ALA A 28 2.11 -3.19 16.72
CA ALA A 28 1.27 -4.34 16.43
C ALA A 28 -0.20 -3.96 16.16
N ASP A 29 -0.69 -2.88 16.80
CA ASP A 29 -2.01 -2.32 16.52
C ASP A 29 -2.05 -1.62 15.15
N CYS A 30 -1.05 -0.80 14.84
CA CYS A 30 -0.94 -0.06 13.58
C CYS A 30 -0.88 -0.99 12.35
N THR A 31 -0.06 -2.04 12.43
CA THR A 31 0.07 -3.05 11.36
C THR A 31 -1.27 -3.74 11.08
N ARG A 32 -1.99 -4.10 12.15
CA ARG A 32 -3.31 -4.72 12.05
C ARG A 32 -4.36 -3.77 11.47
N GLU A 33 -4.32 -2.49 11.83
CA GLU A 33 -5.22 -1.47 11.27
C GLU A 33 -5.03 -1.35 9.75
N VAL A 34 -3.78 -1.30 9.29
CA VAL A 34 -3.45 -1.31 7.85
C VAL A 34 -3.94 -2.58 7.17
N LEU A 35 -3.68 -3.77 7.73
CA LEU A 35 -4.15 -5.04 7.18
C LEU A 35 -5.68 -5.06 7.03
N GLN A 36 -6.40 -4.65 8.07
CA GLN A 36 -7.86 -4.58 8.05
C GLN A 36 -8.39 -3.64 6.97
N SER A 37 -7.70 -2.53 6.69
CA SER A 37 -8.12 -1.61 5.62
C SER A 37 -8.10 -2.27 4.24
N PHE A 38 -7.06 -3.07 3.94
CA PHE A 38 -6.97 -3.79 2.67
C PHE A 38 -7.95 -4.96 2.61
N THR A 39 -8.25 -5.62 3.73
CA THR A 39 -9.35 -6.59 3.82
C THR A 39 -10.71 -5.92 3.58
N ARG A 40 -10.94 -4.69 4.06
CA ARG A 40 -12.16 -3.94 3.72
C ARG A 40 -12.22 -3.62 2.23
N GLN A 41 -11.10 -3.18 1.65
CA GLN A 41 -11.01 -2.92 0.22
C GLN A 41 -11.34 -4.16 -0.63
N SER A 42 -10.82 -5.34 -0.30
CA SER A 42 -11.10 -6.56 -1.09
C SER A 42 -12.60 -6.91 -1.12
N ASN A 43 -13.34 -6.47 -0.09
CA ASN A 43 -14.78 -6.63 -0.02
C ASN A 43 -15.58 -5.57 -0.79
N THR A 44 -14.99 -4.45 -1.21
CA THR A 44 -15.67 -3.43 -2.05
C THR A 44 -15.91 -3.93 -3.47
N ASP A 45 -17.02 -3.54 -4.10
CA ASP A 45 -17.36 -3.95 -5.47
C ASP A 45 -16.56 -3.22 -6.54
N MET A 46 -16.16 -1.98 -6.26
CA MET A 46 -15.51 -1.09 -7.21
C MET A 46 -14.37 -0.33 -6.53
N VAL A 47 -13.23 -0.25 -7.20
CA VAL A 47 -12.05 0.50 -6.74
C VAL A 47 -11.46 1.23 -7.93
N ARG A 48 -11.18 2.52 -7.77
CA ARG A 48 -10.33 3.29 -8.68
C ARG A 48 -9.02 3.63 -8.01
N LYS A 49 -7.92 3.35 -8.70
CA LYS A 49 -6.56 3.69 -8.29
C LYS A 49 -5.98 4.71 -9.28
N GLU A 50 -5.41 5.78 -8.76
CA GLU A 50 -4.71 6.78 -9.57
C GLU A 50 -3.27 6.87 -9.10
N MET A 51 -2.34 6.70 -10.03
CA MET A 51 -0.93 6.54 -9.72
C MET A 51 -0.08 7.51 -10.52
N ASN A 52 0.90 8.11 -9.85
CA ASN A 52 1.99 8.86 -10.48
C ASN A 52 3.28 8.06 -10.30
N LEU A 53 3.91 7.69 -11.42
CA LEU A 53 5.11 6.88 -11.45
C LEU A 53 6.19 7.53 -12.32
N ILE A 54 7.43 7.09 -12.11
CA ILE A 54 8.57 7.40 -12.98
C ILE A 54 9.03 6.06 -13.58
N GLY A 55 8.82 5.88 -14.88
CA GLY A 55 9.29 4.72 -15.64
C GLY A 55 10.57 5.01 -16.43
N GLU A 56 11.05 4.03 -17.18
CA GLU A 56 12.27 4.13 -18.00
C GLU A 56 12.21 5.27 -19.03
N THR A 57 11.02 5.50 -19.61
CA THR A 57 10.78 6.55 -20.60
C THR A 57 10.37 7.89 -19.98
N GLY A 58 10.41 7.99 -18.65
CA GLY A 58 10.06 9.17 -17.87
C GLY A 58 8.76 9.02 -17.07
N PRO A 59 8.26 10.14 -16.51
CA PRO A 59 7.05 10.14 -15.70
C PRO A 59 5.80 9.78 -16.50
N PHE A 60 4.89 9.05 -15.85
CA PHE A 60 3.57 8.74 -16.39
C PHE A 60 2.51 8.69 -15.27
N THR A 61 1.27 8.94 -15.66
CA THR A 61 0.10 8.77 -14.80
C THR A 61 -0.66 7.54 -15.23
N MET A 62 -1.17 6.78 -14.28
CA MET A 62 -1.96 5.58 -14.55
C MET A 62 -3.24 5.61 -13.72
N THR A 63 -4.38 5.41 -14.36
CA THR A 63 -5.66 5.18 -13.69
C THR A 63 -6.07 3.74 -13.92
N ILE A 64 -6.38 3.02 -12.85
CA ILE A 64 -6.90 1.66 -12.92
C ILE A 64 -8.24 1.58 -12.20
N ASP A 65 -9.27 1.23 -12.95
CA ASP A 65 -10.59 0.93 -12.48
C ASP A 65 -10.78 -0.58 -12.38
N TYR A 66 -11.33 -1.03 -11.27
CA TYR A 66 -11.71 -2.41 -11.02
C TYR A 66 -13.19 -2.48 -10.69
N VAL A 67 -13.90 -3.44 -11.28
CA VAL A 67 -15.28 -3.76 -10.93
C VAL A 67 -15.38 -5.28 -10.78
N LYS A 68 -15.82 -5.76 -9.61
CA LYS A 68 -16.06 -7.19 -9.40
C LYS A 68 -17.20 -7.69 -10.31
N PRO A 69 -17.15 -8.97 -10.74
CA PRO A 69 -16.16 -9.99 -10.36
C PRO A 69 -14.93 -10.06 -11.28
N ASP A 70 -14.90 -9.34 -12.41
CA ASP A 70 -14.01 -9.68 -13.54
C ASP A 70 -13.85 -8.54 -14.56
N ARG A 71 -13.95 -7.28 -14.13
CA ARG A 71 -13.82 -6.11 -15.00
C ARG A 71 -12.68 -5.21 -14.57
N MET A 72 -11.86 -4.81 -15.52
CA MET A 72 -10.75 -3.89 -15.29
C MET A 72 -10.62 -2.90 -16.43
N ARG A 73 -10.27 -1.66 -16.13
CA ARG A 73 -9.83 -0.69 -17.13
C ARG A 73 -8.60 0.03 -16.62
N GLN A 74 -7.53 -0.05 -17.38
CA GLN A 74 -6.28 0.67 -17.14
C GLN A 74 -6.09 1.72 -18.23
N VAL A 75 -5.74 2.94 -17.84
CA VAL A 75 -5.43 4.06 -18.73
C VAL A 75 -4.06 4.59 -18.32
N VAL A 76 -3.09 4.55 -19.23
CA VAL A 76 -1.72 5.04 -19.03
C VAL A 76 -1.50 6.27 -19.90
N LYS A 77 -1.04 7.37 -19.30
CA LYS A 77 -0.66 8.60 -20.00
C LYS A 77 0.79 8.94 -19.69
N THR A 78 1.61 9.07 -20.73
CA THR A 78 3.01 9.50 -20.60
C THR A 78 3.12 11.01 -20.79
N LEU A 79 4.16 11.63 -20.25
CA LEU A 79 4.41 13.06 -20.51
C LEU A 79 4.75 13.38 -21.97
N ILE A 80 5.33 12.42 -22.70
CA ILE A 80 5.76 12.63 -24.09
C ILE A 80 4.60 12.50 -25.11
N ALA A 81 3.52 11.81 -24.75
CA ALA A 81 2.35 11.62 -25.60
C ALA A 81 1.05 11.61 -24.77
N PRO A 82 0.71 12.71 -24.07
CA PRO A 82 -0.41 12.76 -23.15
C PRO A 82 -1.78 12.65 -23.85
N ASP A 83 -1.84 12.99 -25.14
CA ASP A 83 -3.01 12.91 -26.03
C ASP A 83 -3.23 11.51 -26.62
N LYS A 84 -2.27 10.60 -26.46
CA LYS A 84 -2.33 9.21 -26.95
C LYS A 84 -2.20 8.22 -25.79
N PRO A 85 -3.18 8.17 -24.86
CA PRO A 85 -3.14 7.21 -23.78
C PRO A 85 -3.16 5.79 -24.31
N THR A 86 -2.41 4.90 -23.67
CA THR A 86 -2.61 3.46 -23.83
C THR A 86 -3.72 3.04 -22.89
N GLU A 87 -4.78 2.46 -23.44
CA GLU A 87 -5.88 1.91 -22.68
C GLU A 87 -5.86 0.39 -22.78
N THR A 88 -6.14 -0.28 -21.67
CA THR A 88 -6.32 -1.73 -21.59
C THR A 88 -7.60 -2.00 -20.82
N ILE A 89 -8.43 -2.91 -21.31
CA ILE A 89 -9.62 -3.36 -20.58
C ILE A 89 -9.66 -4.88 -20.48
N LEU A 90 -10.12 -5.37 -19.33
CA LEU A 90 -10.45 -6.77 -19.07
C LEU A 90 -11.97 -6.88 -18.90
N VAL A 91 -12.57 -7.83 -19.60
CA VAL A 91 -13.98 -8.20 -19.44
C VAL A 91 -14.07 -9.72 -19.40
N GLY A 92 -14.22 -10.27 -18.20
CA GLY A 92 -14.23 -11.71 -17.98
C GLY A 92 -12.83 -12.30 -18.17
N THR A 93 -12.67 -13.06 -19.24
CA THR A 93 -11.41 -13.73 -19.59
C THR A 93 -10.80 -13.20 -20.89
N ASP A 94 -11.33 -12.09 -21.40
CA ASP A 94 -10.83 -11.43 -22.61
C ASP A 94 -10.29 -10.04 -22.25
N ALA A 95 -9.18 -9.64 -22.88
CA ALA A 95 -8.65 -8.30 -22.75
C ALA A 95 -8.42 -7.65 -24.13
N TRP A 96 -8.50 -6.32 -24.15
CA TRP A 96 -8.24 -5.50 -25.33
C TRP A 96 -7.34 -4.33 -24.96
N SER A 97 -6.57 -3.86 -25.93
CA SER A 97 -5.80 -2.62 -25.79
C SER A 97 -5.98 -1.72 -27.02
N ARG A 98 -5.81 -0.42 -26.81
CA ARG A 98 -5.72 0.59 -27.86
C ARG A 98 -4.77 1.71 -27.43
N THR A 99 -4.31 2.49 -28.41
CA THR A 99 -3.60 3.74 -28.16
C THR A 99 -4.40 4.90 -28.74
N GLY A 100 -4.65 5.94 -27.95
CA GLY A 100 -5.46 7.09 -28.36
C GLY A 100 -6.85 6.67 -28.88
N THR A 101 -7.16 7.03 -30.12
CA THR A 101 -8.43 6.74 -30.79
C THR A 101 -8.39 5.52 -31.70
N ASP A 102 -7.31 4.75 -31.68
CA ASP A 102 -7.15 3.57 -32.52
C ASP A 102 -8.20 2.50 -32.20
N ALA A 103 -8.46 1.62 -33.17
CA ALA A 103 -9.37 0.50 -33.00
C ALA A 103 -8.86 -0.46 -31.92
N TRP A 104 -9.77 -0.94 -31.06
CA TRP A 104 -9.45 -1.92 -30.03
C TRP A 104 -8.89 -3.20 -30.63
N GLN A 105 -7.74 -3.62 -30.14
CA GLN A 105 -7.10 -4.88 -30.52
C GLN A 105 -7.27 -5.88 -29.38
N LYS A 106 -7.73 -7.09 -29.71
CA LYS A 106 -7.80 -8.17 -28.73
C LYS A 106 -6.38 -8.61 -28.37
N LEU A 107 -6.08 -8.72 -27.08
CA LEU A 107 -4.80 -9.20 -26.60
C LEU A 107 -4.72 -10.73 -26.72
N ASP A 108 -3.50 -11.25 -26.82
CA ASP A 108 -3.27 -12.68 -26.83
C ASP A 108 -3.61 -13.31 -25.46
N LYS A 109 -3.71 -14.64 -25.43
CA LYS A 109 -4.11 -15.37 -24.22
C LYS A 109 -3.11 -15.20 -23.07
N SER A 110 -1.80 -15.23 -23.36
CA SER A 110 -0.77 -15.16 -22.30
C SER A 110 -0.78 -13.81 -21.60
N THR A 111 -0.89 -12.73 -22.37
CA THR A 111 -1.04 -11.38 -21.82
C THR A 111 -2.35 -11.25 -21.04
N THR A 112 -3.45 -11.79 -21.56
CA THR A 112 -4.75 -11.75 -20.90
C THR A 112 -4.75 -12.50 -19.57
N ASP A 113 -4.14 -13.68 -19.49
CA ASP A 113 -4.05 -14.48 -18.27
C ASP A 113 -3.27 -13.73 -17.17
N GLN A 114 -2.23 -12.97 -17.54
CA GLN A 114 -1.48 -12.12 -16.61
C GLN A 114 -2.37 -11.00 -16.04
N ILE A 115 -3.16 -10.34 -16.88
CA ILE A 115 -4.10 -9.29 -16.47
C ILE A 115 -5.17 -9.86 -15.53
N VAL A 116 -5.72 -11.04 -15.83
CA VAL A 116 -6.68 -11.75 -14.95
C VAL A 116 -6.03 -12.07 -13.59
N SER A 117 -4.78 -12.53 -13.57
CA SER A 117 -4.05 -12.79 -12.34
C SER A 117 -3.87 -11.53 -11.49
N PHE A 118 -3.50 -10.42 -12.12
CA PHE A 118 -3.34 -9.12 -11.45
C PHE A 118 -4.67 -8.55 -10.93
N PHE A 119 -5.76 -8.75 -11.67
CA PHE A 119 -7.11 -8.42 -11.20
C PHE A 119 -7.43 -9.21 -9.91
N LYS A 120 -7.24 -10.53 -9.93
CA LYS A 120 -7.54 -11.40 -8.79
C LYS A 120 -6.69 -11.05 -7.56
N SER A 121 -5.41 -10.73 -7.73
CA SER A 121 -4.54 -10.36 -6.62
C SER A 121 -4.96 -9.05 -5.93
N THR A 122 -5.60 -8.13 -6.67
CA THR A 122 -6.10 -6.87 -6.11
C THR A 122 -7.22 -7.07 -5.08
N PHE A 123 -8.03 -8.12 -5.26
CA PHE A 123 -9.16 -8.46 -4.37
C PHE A 123 -8.90 -9.71 -3.52
N ALA A 124 -7.66 -10.16 -3.38
CA ALA A 124 -7.36 -11.28 -2.51
C ALA A 124 -7.81 -10.99 -1.06
N GLU A 125 -8.60 -11.88 -0.46
CA GLU A 125 -9.17 -11.72 0.89
C GLU A 125 -8.10 -11.53 1.96
N THR A 126 -6.97 -12.21 1.78
CA THR A 126 -5.76 -12.04 2.58
C THR A 126 -4.72 -11.34 1.72
N PRO A 127 -4.53 -10.01 1.86
CA PRO A 127 -3.42 -9.33 1.22
C PRO A 127 -2.13 -10.04 1.64
N ALA A 128 -1.32 -10.47 0.68
CA ALA A 128 0.00 -11.02 1.00
C ALA A 128 0.77 -9.96 1.79
N ASN A 129 1.16 -10.32 3.03
CA ASN A 129 1.96 -9.54 3.99
C ASN A 129 2.04 -8.03 3.68
N VAL A 130 1.20 -7.22 4.33
CA VAL A 130 1.20 -5.75 4.13
C VAL A 130 2.47 -5.06 4.63
N GLY A 131 3.34 -5.78 5.35
CA GLY A 131 4.51 -5.27 6.06
C GLY A 131 4.19 -4.83 7.48
N SER A 132 5.21 -4.40 8.22
CA SER A 132 5.10 -3.84 9.57
C SER A 132 4.95 -2.32 9.52
N PHE A 133 4.16 -1.75 10.43
CA PHE A 133 3.87 -0.32 10.47
C PHE A 133 4.00 0.28 11.87
N GLU A 134 4.37 1.56 11.91
CA GLU A 134 4.18 2.46 13.05
C GLU A 134 3.12 3.52 12.73
N CYS A 135 2.42 3.99 13.77
CA CYS A 135 1.41 5.02 13.63
C CYS A 135 2.05 6.41 13.62
N LEU A 136 1.76 7.19 12.59
CA LEU A 136 2.10 8.62 12.54
C LEU A 136 1.00 9.50 13.14
N GLY A 137 -0.22 8.96 13.26
CA GLY A 137 -1.37 9.66 13.85
C GLY A 137 -2.37 10.14 12.81
N ALA A 138 -3.24 11.07 13.20
CA ALA A 138 -4.26 11.64 12.32
C ALA A 138 -3.77 12.96 11.71
N GLU A 139 -4.08 13.20 10.44
CA GLU A 139 -3.83 14.48 9.77
C GLU A 139 -4.94 14.82 8.75
N THR A 140 -4.79 15.97 8.09
CA THR A 140 -5.65 16.37 6.97
C THR A 140 -4.80 16.60 5.74
N ILE A 141 -5.05 15.85 4.67
CA ILE A 141 -4.38 15.98 3.38
C ILE A 141 -5.41 16.40 2.35
N GLU A 142 -5.17 17.51 1.63
CA GLU A 142 -6.03 17.94 0.52
C GLU A 142 -7.53 18.03 0.93
N GLY A 143 -7.80 18.36 2.20
CA GLY A 143 -9.15 18.46 2.78
C GLY A 143 -9.74 17.13 3.32
N GLN A 144 -9.09 15.99 3.09
CA GLN A 144 -9.51 14.68 3.59
C GLN A 144 -8.86 14.37 4.95
N LYS A 145 -9.67 13.96 5.93
CA LYS A 145 -9.18 13.49 7.23
C LYS A 145 -8.66 12.06 7.12
N VAL A 146 -7.39 11.86 7.44
CA VAL A 146 -6.72 10.57 7.28
C VAL A 146 -5.97 10.15 8.53
N ARG A 147 -5.72 8.84 8.65
CA ARG A 147 -4.79 8.23 9.59
C ARG A 147 -3.56 7.74 8.84
N ALA A 148 -2.38 8.14 9.28
CA ALA A 148 -1.12 7.88 8.61
C ALA A 148 -0.32 6.78 9.33
N PHE A 149 0.27 5.88 8.53
CA PHE A 149 1.04 4.72 8.99
C PHE A 149 2.34 4.64 8.18
N LYS A 150 3.49 4.68 8.86
CA LYS A 150 4.80 4.55 8.22
C LYS A 150 5.22 3.07 8.22
N GLY A 151 5.61 2.57 7.06
CA GLY A 151 6.17 1.23 6.92
C GLY A 151 7.53 1.15 7.59
N LEU A 152 7.72 0.12 8.41
CA LEU A 152 8.98 -0.19 9.09
C LEU A 152 9.89 -1.09 8.25
N ASP A 153 9.29 -1.81 7.29
CA ASP A 153 10.05 -2.61 6.35
C ASP A 153 10.56 -1.71 5.21
N GLU A 154 11.88 -1.64 5.05
CA GLU A 154 12.46 -1.13 3.81
C GLU A 154 11.90 -2.00 2.66
N PRO A 155 11.33 -1.44 1.59
CA PRO A 155 11.23 -2.17 0.35
C PRO A 155 12.67 -2.43 -0.12
N LYS A 156 13.23 -3.57 0.31
CA LYS A 156 14.52 -4.05 -0.17
C LYS A 156 14.30 -4.49 -1.61
N GLN A 157 14.41 -3.54 -2.55
CA GLN A 157 14.60 -3.91 -3.94
C GLN A 157 15.92 -4.66 -4.02
N LYS A 158 15.85 -5.99 -4.12
CA LYS A 158 17.04 -6.81 -4.33
C LYS A 158 17.53 -6.55 -5.75
N THR A 159 18.80 -6.22 -5.91
CA THR A 159 19.42 -6.15 -7.25
C THR A 159 19.48 -7.55 -7.86
N PRO A 160 19.56 -7.68 -9.20
CA PRO A 160 19.78 -8.99 -9.84
C PRO A 160 20.98 -9.75 -9.25
N GLU A 161 22.05 -9.05 -8.87
CA GLU A 161 23.22 -9.67 -8.21
C GLU A 161 22.90 -10.19 -6.82
N GLN A 162 22.07 -9.49 -6.04
CA GLN A 162 21.63 -9.97 -4.73
C GLN A 162 20.71 -11.19 -4.85
N ILE A 163 19.84 -11.23 -5.87
CA ILE A 163 19.00 -12.40 -6.16
C ILE A 163 19.88 -13.60 -6.51
N GLU A 164 20.91 -13.41 -7.32
CA GLU A 164 21.84 -14.48 -7.70
C GLU A 164 22.76 -14.91 -6.54
N ALA A 165 23.22 -13.98 -5.70
CA ALA A 165 24.02 -14.28 -4.50
C ALA A 165 23.22 -15.13 -3.50
N GLU A 166 21.95 -14.80 -3.25
CA GLU A 166 21.08 -15.60 -2.38
C GLU A 166 20.83 -17.01 -2.94
N LYS A 167 20.60 -17.15 -4.25
CA LYS A 167 20.47 -18.48 -4.88
C LYS A 167 21.72 -19.35 -4.71
N LYS A 168 22.89 -18.72 -4.62
CA LYS A 168 24.19 -19.39 -4.43
C LYS A 168 24.56 -19.58 -2.95
N GLY A 169 23.73 -19.13 -2.01
CA GLY A 169 24.02 -19.18 -0.58
C GLY A 169 25.12 -18.21 -0.13
N GLU A 170 25.45 -17.22 -0.96
CA GLU A 170 26.44 -16.19 -0.66
C GLU A 170 25.79 -15.07 0.14
N LYS A 171 26.56 -14.43 1.03
CA LYS A 171 26.08 -13.24 1.76
C LYS A 171 25.94 -12.09 0.75
N PRO A 172 24.72 -11.58 0.49
CA PRO A 172 24.54 -10.50 -0.47
C PRO A 172 25.26 -9.25 0.04
N ALA A 173 25.84 -8.47 -0.88
CA ALA A 173 26.31 -7.12 -0.56
C ALA A 173 25.16 -6.32 0.07
N GLU A 174 25.44 -5.54 1.12
CA GLU A 174 24.44 -4.66 1.72
C GLU A 174 23.90 -3.71 0.64
N ALA A 175 22.58 -3.69 0.46
CA ALA A 175 21.94 -2.71 -0.40
C ALA A 175 22.27 -1.30 0.13
N PRO A 176 22.45 -0.29 -0.75
CA PRO A 176 22.48 1.10 -0.32
C PRO A 176 21.26 1.37 0.57
N LYS A 177 21.44 2.07 1.70
CA LYS A 177 20.33 2.42 2.59
C LYS A 177 19.24 3.11 1.79
N ASN A 178 18.06 2.50 1.73
CA ASN A 178 16.92 3.10 1.07
C ASN A 178 16.29 4.10 2.05
N GLU A 179 16.57 5.39 1.86
CA GLU A 179 15.96 6.46 2.66
C GLU A 179 14.48 6.69 2.31
N ALA A 180 13.94 5.97 1.33
CA ALA A 180 12.53 6.06 0.98
C ALA A 180 11.67 5.28 1.99
N VAL A 181 10.73 5.99 2.59
CA VAL A 181 9.72 5.44 3.49
C VAL A 181 8.42 5.24 2.74
N ARG A 182 7.76 4.10 2.99
CA ARG A 182 6.38 3.88 2.57
C ARG A 182 5.45 4.51 3.61
N VAL A 183 4.47 5.27 3.18
CA VAL A 183 3.40 5.75 4.07
C VAL A 183 2.05 5.34 3.49
N VAL A 184 1.21 4.73 4.32
CA VAL A 184 -0.17 4.38 4.02
C VAL A 184 -1.08 5.36 4.77
N TYR A 185 -2.03 5.94 4.06
CA TYR A 185 -3.05 6.82 4.61
C TYR A 185 -4.41 6.16 4.48
N LEU A 186 -5.12 6.06 5.59
CA LEU A 186 -6.47 5.51 5.66
C LEU A 186 -7.47 6.63 5.86
N ASP A 187 -8.59 6.57 5.15
CA ASP A 187 -9.71 7.48 5.37
C ASP A 187 -10.36 7.22 6.74
N VAL A 188 -10.54 8.26 7.56
CA VAL A 188 -11.08 8.11 8.92
C VAL A 188 -12.56 7.70 8.91
N GLY A 189 -13.33 8.12 7.91
CA GLY A 189 -14.76 7.86 7.85
C GLY A 189 -15.09 6.42 7.46
N THR A 190 -14.33 5.86 6.52
CA THR A 190 -14.57 4.53 5.93
C THR A 190 -13.62 3.46 6.42
N GLY A 191 -12.44 3.84 6.92
CA GLY A 191 -11.37 2.89 7.27
C GLY A 191 -10.76 2.18 6.07
N LEU A 192 -10.98 2.70 4.86
CA LEU A 192 -10.40 2.22 3.61
C LEU A 192 -9.08 2.93 3.29
N PRO A 193 -8.17 2.31 2.52
CA PRO A 193 -7.03 3.00 1.95
C PRO A 193 -7.47 4.26 1.19
N ALA A 194 -6.87 5.40 1.50
CA ALA A 194 -7.08 6.65 0.77
C ALA A 194 -5.89 6.94 -0.15
N ARG A 195 -4.68 6.67 0.34
CA ARG A 195 -3.43 6.98 -0.38
C ARG A 195 -2.28 6.12 0.11
N ILE A 196 -1.38 5.77 -0.80
CA ILE A 196 -0.07 5.19 -0.49
C ILE A 196 0.98 6.05 -1.17
N ILE A 197 2.06 6.34 -0.47
CA ILE A 197 3.22 7.02 -1.04
C ILE A 197 4.51 6.26 -0.76
N PHE A 198 5.49 6.43 -1.65
CA PHE A 198 6.91 6.25 -1.33
C PHE A 198 7.61 7.59 -1.50
N ALA A 199 8.29 8.04 -0.45
CA ALA A 199 8.94 9.35 -0.41
C ALA A 199 10.22 9.25 0.41
N ARG A 200 11.18 10.16 0.19
CA ARG A 200 12.31 10.27 1.11
C ARG A 200 11.82 10.76 2.47
N GLU A 201 12.48 10.31 3.54
CA GLU A 201 12.19 10.81 4.88
C GLU A 201 12.30 12.35 4.92
N GLY A 202 11.31 13.00 5.56
CA GLY A 202 11.20 14.46 5.60
C GLY A 202 10.64 15.13 4.33
N MET A 203 10.37 14.40 3.24
CA MET A 203 9.80 14.92 1.98
C MET A 203 8.51 14.21 1.57
N LEU A 204 7.61 13.95 2.53
CA LEU A 204 6.35 13.24 2.28
C LEU A 204 5.38 14.01 1.36
N ASP A 205 5.54 15.32 1.28
CA ASP A 205 4.79 16.21 0.38
C ASP A 205 5.19 16.06 -1.10
N LYS A 206 6.39 15.53 -1.36
CA LYS A 206 6.95 15.32 -2.70
C LYS A 206 7.34 13.85 -2.91
N PRO A 207 6.35 12.95 -2.95
CA PRO A 207 6.64 11.54 -3.05
C PRO A 207 7.17 11.18 -4.45
N ILE A 208 8.05 10.17 -4.49
CA ILE A 208 8.57 9.57 -5.72
C ILE A 208 7.49 8.72 -6.39
N PHE A 209 6.60 8.14 -5.56
CA PHE A 209 5.42 7.40 -5.98
C PHE A 209 4.22 7.84 -5.17
N LYS A 210 3.09 8.10 -5.83
CA LYS A 210 1.79 8.37 -5.20
C LYS A 210 0.75 7.46 -5.84
N GLU A 211 0.01 6.74 -5.03
CA GLU A 211 -1.19 6.00 -5.41
C GLU A 211 -2.35 6.52 -4.56
N VAL A 212 -3.45 6.92 -5.19
CA VAL A 212 -4.67 7.42 -4.55
C VAL A 212 -5.80 6.44 -4.84
N TYR A 213 -6.58 6.16 -3.82
CA TYR A 213 -7.69 5.22 -3.86
C TYR A 213 -9.01 5.97 -3.78
N SER A 214 -9.97 5.55 -4.58
CA SER A 214 -11.37 5.96 -4.48
C SER A 214 -12.29 4.77 -4.71
N TYR A 215 -13.52 4.89 -4.22
CA TYR A 215 -14.50 3.80 -4.20
C TYR A 215 -15.83 4.28 -4.82
N PRO A 216 -15.84 4.61 -6.11
CA PRO A 216 -17.06 5.04 -6.82
C PRO A 216 -18.05 3.87 -6.96
N THR A 217 -19.32 4.18 -7.20
CA THR A 217 -20.40 3.19 -7.34
C THR A 217 -20.94 3.07 -8.77
N ASP A 218 -20.32 3.76 -9.73
CA ASP A 218 -20.85 3.98 -11.07
C ASP A 218 -19.84 3.69 -12.19
N ILE A 219 -18.74 2.99 -11.90
CA ILE A 219 -17.79 2.56 -12.93
C ILE A 219 -18.48 1.58 -13.89
N LYS A 220 -18.38 1.86 -15.19
CA LYS A 220 -18.84 0.97 -16.27
C LYS A 220 -17.67 0.58 -17.17
N ILE A 221 -17.49 -0.72 -17.36
CA ILE A 221 -16.46 -1.28 -18.23
C ILE A 221 -17.13 -2.35 -19.09
N GLU A 222 -17.23 -2.06 -20.38
CA GLU A 222 -17.91 -2.89 -21.36
C GLU A 222 -16.91 -3.40 -22.40
N LYS A 223 -17.24 -4.53 -23.02
CA LYS A 223 -16.49 -5.04 -24.16
C LYS A 223 -16.54 -4.01 -25.30
N PRO A 224 -15.47 -3.81 -26.08
CA PRO A 224 -15.52 -2.91 -27.22
C PRO A 224 -16.58 -3.34 -28.23
N ALA A 225 -17.22 -2.36 -28.87
CA ALA A 225 -17.97 -2.63 -30.08
C ALA A 225 -17.02 -3.21 -31.15
N GLY A 226 -17.41 -4.31 -31.76
CA GLY A 226 -16.67 -4.96 -32.84
C GLY A 226 -16.80 -4.22 -34.17
#